data_AF-A0A357FZN4-F1
#
_entry.id   AF-A0A357FZN4-F1
#
_cell.length_a   1.000
_cell.length_b   1.000
_cell.length_c   1.000
_cell.angle_alpha   90.00
_cell.angle_beta   90.00
_cell.angle_gamma   90.00
#
_symmetry.space_group_name_H-M   'P 1'
#
loop_
_entity.id
_entity.type
_entity.pdbx_description
1 polymer ?
#
loop_
_entity_poly.entity_id
_entity_poly.type
_entity_poly.pdbx_seq_one_letter_code
_entity_poly.pdbx_strand_id
1 'polypeptide(L)'
;LEKAGQDLRPGLRGVALMTAAGSLLNDKKTDEALALYEKAAADSKIPAELHDLAVLMSVRLGLGKEDAAQKKDTFLAQLAPISSNAKSPWRYHADLEAAAILAHLGNDYAAAQARLEPVLAEKQLPESLITKARALSHVYALRAAEAATKDKEGDKS
;
A
#
# COMPACT_ATOMS: atom_id res chain seq x y z
N LEU A 1 8.31 24.66 -27.82
CA LEU A 1 9.18 23.52 -27.43
C LEU A 1 9.65 23.63 -25.99
N GLU A 2 10.07 24.81 -25.50
CA GLU A 2 10.48 24.98 -24.09
C GLU A 2 9.40 24.63 -23.05
N LYS A 3 8.12 25.01 -23.27
CA LYS A 3 7.02 24.64 -22.35
C LYS A 3 6.84 23.12 -22.18
N ALA A 4 6.90 22.36 -23.27
CA ALA A 4 6.80 20.90 -23.24
C ALA A 4 7.99 20.27 -22.49
N GLY A 5 9.20 20.80 -22.65
CA GLY A 5 10.36 20.36 -21.88
C GLY A 5 10.23 20.69 -20.39
N GLN A 6 9.59 21.81 -20.03
CA GLN A 6 9.39 22.21 -18.64
C GLN A 6 8.39 21.33 -17.89
N ASP A 7 7.35 20.85 -18.58
CA ASP A 7 6.31 19.95 -18.06
C ASP A 7 6.81 18.51 -17.85
N LEU A 8 7.84 18.08 -18.58
CA LEU A 8 8.43 16.73 -18.44
C LEU A 8 9.39 16.61 -17.25
N ARG A 9 9.97 17.72 -16.78
CA ARG A 9 11.00 17.71 -15.71
C ARG A 9 10.52 17.06 -14.41
N PRO A 10 9.30 17.31 -13.90
CA PRO A 10 8.83 16.64 -12.70
C PRO A 10 8.66 15.13 -12.89
N GLY A 11 8.14 14.69 -14.04
CA GLY A 11 8.04 13.26 -14.38
C GLY A 11 9.39 12.57 -14.40
N LEU A 12 10.38 13.16 -15.10
CA LEU A 12 11.75 12.65 -15.13
C LEU A 12 12.39 12.61 -13.74
N ARG A 13 12.14 13.62 -12.89
CA ARG A 13 12.60 13.62 -11.50
C ARG A 13 12.00 12.46 -10.71
N GLY A 14 10.69 12.22 -10.83
CA GLY A 14 10.03 11.11 -10.16
C GLY A 14 10.60 9.75 -10.58
N VAL A 15 10.77 9.55 -11.89
CA VAL A 15 11.41 8.34 -12.43
C VAL A 15 12.85 8.19 -11.91
N ALA A 16 13.64 9.27 -11.89
CA ALA A 16 15.01 9.22 -11.40
C ALA A 16 15.10 8.86 -9.91
N LEU A 17 14.25 9.46 -9.06
CA LEU A 17 14.17 9.13 -7.63
C LEU A 17 13.80 7.67 -7.40
N MET A 18 12.77 7.18 -8.09
CA MET A 18 12.32 5.79 -7.94
C MET A 18 13.33 4.78 -8.51
N THR A 19 14.04 5.14 -9.59
CA THR A 19 15.11 4.30 -10.16
C THR A 19 16.29 4.21 -9.19
N ALA A 20 16.70 5.34 -8.61
CA ALA A 20 17.75 5.36 -7.60
C ALA A 20 17.34 4.58 -6.34
N ALA A 21 16.09 4.68 -5.91
CA ALA A 21 15.54 3.88 -4.80
C ALA A 21 15.61 2.37 -5.12
N GLY A 22 15.25 1.97 -6.34
CA GLY A 22 15.37 0.58 -6.79
C GLY A 22 16.81 0.06 -6.79
N SER A 23 17.79 0.89 -7.19
CA SER A 23 19.21 0.54 -7.09
C SER A 23 19.64 0.32 -5.64
N LEU A 24 19.22 1.20 -4.73
CA LEU A 24 19.54 1.08 -3.31
C LEU A 24 18.90 -0.17 -2.67
N LEU A 25 17.70 -0.57 -3.11
CA LEU A 25 17.10 -1.83 -2.69
C LEU A 25 17.92 -3.05 -3.12
N ASN A 26 18.47 -3.05 -4.34
CA ASN A 26 19.37 -4.10 -4.81
C ASN A 26 20.64 -4.18 -3.95
N ASP A 27 21.12 -3.03 -3.48
CA ASP A 27 22.27 -2.90 -2.58
C ASP A 27 21.92 -3.13 -1.09
N LYS A 28 20.68 -3.57 -0.80
CA LYS A 28 20.15 -3.81 0.57
C LYS A 28 20.12 -2.57 1.46
N LYS A 29 20.15 -1.37 0.88
CA LYS A 29 20.09 -0.08 1.56
C LYS A 29 18.66 0.41 1.70
N THR A 30 17.86 -0.34 2.45
CA THR A 30 16.41 -0.14 2.56
C THR A 30 16.03 1.24 3.11
N ASP A 31 16.76 1.79 4.09
CA ASP A 31 16.49 3.13 4.63
C ASP A 31 16.74 4.24 3.61
N GLU A 32 17.85 4.15 2.88
CA GLU A 32 18.17 5.12 1.84
C GLU A 32 17.14 5.05 0.70
N ALA A 33 16.70 3.83 0.33
CA ALA A 33 15.65 3.63 -0.67
C ALA A 33 14.30 4.20 -0.21
N LEU A 34 13.91 3.96 1.04
CA LEU A 34 12.68 4.50 1.63
C LEU A 34 12.68 6.03 1.56
N ALA A 35 13.77 6.68 1.96
CA ALA A 35 13.90 8.14 1.92
C ALA A 35 13.72 8.71 0.49
N LEU A 36 14.18 7.99 -0.54
CA LEU A 36 13.98 8.40 -1.93
C LEU A 36 12.53 8.24 -2.40
N TYR A 37 11.84 7.16 -2.00
CA TYR A 37 10.41 7.01 -2.28
C TYR A 37 9.58 8.06 -1.54
N GLU A 38 9.88 8.34 -0.27
CA GLU A 38 9.23 9.41 0.50
C GLU A 38 9.43 10.78 -0.14
N LYS A 39 10.65 11.05 -0.63
CA LYS A 39 10.95 12.29 -1.37
C LYS A 39 10.12 12.42 -2.64
N ALA A 40 9.92 11.32 -3.38
CA ALA A 40 9.05 11.31 -4.56
C ALA A 40 7.58 11.46 -4.17
N ALA A 41 7.12 10.79 -3.12
CA ALA A 41 5.77 10.90 -2.58
C ALA A 41 5.45 12.31 -2.04
N ALA A 42 6.46 13.08 -1.63
CA ALA A 42 6.26 14.45 -1.15
C ALA A 42 6.26 15.52 -2.26
N ASP A 43 6.71 15.19 -3.48
CA ASP A 43 6.77 16.15 -4.59
C ASP A 43 5.47 16.14 -5.40
N SER A 44 4.55 17.05 -5.05
CA SER A 44 3.25 17.21 -5.72
C SER A 44 3.33 17.64 -7.18
N LYS A 45 4.53 17.95 -7.70
CA LYS A 45 4.72 18.26 -9.12
C LYS A 45 4.93 17.01 -9.96
N ILE A 46 5.27 15.87 -9.35
CA ILE A 46 5.38 14.58 -10.04
C ILE A 46 3.99 14.17 -10.55
N PRO A 47 3.87 13.62 -11.77
CA PRO A 47 2.61 13.10 -12.30
C PRO A 47 1.91 12.16 -11.30
N ALA A 48 0.59 12.28 -11.18
CA ALA A 48 -0.19 11.62 -10.13
C ALA A 48 0.05 10.11 -10.07
N GLU A 49 0.18 9.45 -11.22
CA GLU A 49 0.42 8.00 -11.30
C GLU A 49 1.79 7.63 -10.73
N LEU A 50 2.82 8.46 -10.94
CA LEU A 50 4.16 8.21 -10.39
C LEU A 50 4.23 8.56 -8.90
N HIS A 51 3.53 9.61 -8.48
CA HIS A 51 3.38 9.99 -7.09
C HIS A 51 2.70 8.88 -6.28
N ASP A 52 1.56 8.37 -6.75
CA ASP A 52 0.81 7.30 -6.08
C ASP A 52 1.64 6.01 -5.98
N LEU A 53 2.43 5.69 -7.01
CA LEU A 53 3.37 4.58 -6.96
C LEU A 53 4.44 4.80 -5.89
N ALA A 54 5.00 6.01 -5.79
CA ALA A 54 6.00 6.34 -4.78
C ALA A 54 5.44 6.19 -3.36
N VAL A 55 4.20 6.64 -3.11
CA VAL A 55 3.49 6.44 -1.84
C VAL A 55 3.31 4.96 -1.54
N LEU A 56 2.87 4.15 -2.51
CA LEU A 56 2.72 2.70 -2.31
C LEU A 56 4.04 2.03 -1.93
N MET A 57 5.14 2.42 -2.59
CA MET A 57 6.45 1.85 -2.33
C MET A 57 7.01 2.29 -0.97
N SER A 58 6.83 3.55 -0.58
CA SER A 58 7.24 4.01 0.75
C SER A 58 6.50 3.28 1.86
N VAL A 59 5.17 3.12 1.73
CA VAL A 59 4.36 2.34 2.68
C VAL A 59 4.87 0.90 2.77
N ARG A 60 5.04 0.20 1.64
CA ARG A 60 5.52 -1.20 1.63
C ARG A 60 6.87 -1.37 2.33
N LEU A 61 7.82 -0.46 2.09
CA LEU A 61 9.12 -0.50 2.74
C LEU A 61 9.01 -0.15 4.23
N GLY A 62 8.15 0.79 4.58
CA GLY A 62 7.85 1.18 5.96
C GLY A 62 7.25 0.05 6.79
N LEU A 63 6.46 -0.85 6.19
CA LEU A 63 5.91 -2.03 6.88
C LEU A 63 6.99 -3.04 7.30
N GLY A 64 8.16 -3.03 6.68
CA GLY A 64 9.29 -3.86 7.08
C GLY A 64 10.11 -3.30 8.25
N LYS A 65 9.73 -2.14 8.80
CA LYS A 65 10.46 -1.48 9.89
C LYS A 65 9.92 -1.89 11.26
N GLU A 66 10.79 -1.81 12.27
CA GLU A 66 10.44 -2.15 13.65
C GLU A 66 9.33 -1.25 14.22
N ASP A 67 9.21 -0.03 13.72
CA ASP A 67 8.22 0.97 14.13
C ASP A 67 6.93 0.93 13.29
N ALA A 68 6.74 -0.09 12.46
CA ALA A 68 5.60 -0.19 11.55
C ALA A 68 4.26 -0.19 12.29
N ALA A 69 4.17 -0.87 13.44
CA ALA A 69 2.94 -0.95 14.23
C ALA A 69 2.49 0.44 14.74
N GLN A 70 3.44 1.28 15.15
CA GLN A 70 3.21 2.65 15.63
C GLN A 70 2.79 3.58 14.48
N LYS A 71 3.19 3.25 13.25
CA LYS A 71 2.88 4.02 12.03
C LYS A 71 1.66 3.52 11.26
N LYS A 72 0.94 2.52 11.78
CA LYS A 72 -0.25 1.92 11.14
C LYS A 72 -1.20 2.98 10.58
N ASP A 73 -1.64 3.92 11.40
CA ASP A 73 -2.63 4.93 10.99
C ASP A 73 -2.05 5.93 9.99
N THR A 74 -0.76 6.25 10.10
CA THR A 74 -0.04 7.06 9.10
C THR A 74 -0.04 6.38 7.74
N PHE A 75 0.26 5.09 7.67
CA PHE A 75 0.23 4.35 6.40
C PHE A 75 -1.18 4.27 5.81
N LEU A 76 -2.20 4.03 6.63
CA LEU A 76 -3.59 4.04 6.18
C LEU A 76 -4.01 5.41 5.64
N ALA A 77 -3.61 6.50 6.29
CA ALA A 77 -3.87 7.86 5.84
C ALA A 77 -3.18 8.19 4.51
N GLN A 78 -1.96 7.67 4.29
CA GLN A 78 -1.22 7.81 3.02
C GLN A 78 -1.91 7.07 1.86
N LEU A 79 -2.48 5.88 2.12
CA LEU A 79 -3.14 5.07 1.11
C LEU A 79 -4.57 5.55 0.76
N ALA A 80 -5.27 6.15 1.74
CA ALA A 80 -6.65 6.61 1.58
C ALA A 80 -6.93 7.47 0.32
N PRO A 81 -6.11 8.50 -0.04
CA PRO A 81 -6.35 9.28 -1.25
C PRO A 81 -6.21 8.46 -2.54
N ILE A 82 -5.35 7.45 -2.56
CA ILE A 82 -5.14 6.56 -3.72
C ILE A 82 -6.34 5.62 -3.88
N SER A 83 -6.77 4.97 -2.79
CA SER A 83 -7.95 4.09 -2.75
C SER A 83 -9.26 4.81 -3.13
N SER A 84 -9.38 6.09 -2.78
CA SER A 84 -10.59 6.88 -3.08
C SER A 84 -10.59 7.45 -4.49
N ASN A 85 -9.45 7.47 -5.17
CA ASN A 85 -9.33 8.01 -6.52
C ASN A 85 -9.66 6.93 -7.56
N ALA A 86 -10.89 6.96 -8.09
CA ALA A 86 -11.35 6.04 -9.13
C ALA A 86 -10.52 6.09 -10.43
N LYS A 87 -9.75 7.15 -10.67
CA LYS A 87 -8.88 7.29 -11.84
C LYS A 87 -7.46 6.80 -11.59
N SER A 88 -7.07 6.55 -10.33
CA SER A 88 -5.72 6.07 -10.03
C SER A 88 -5.58 4.62 -10.49
N PRO A 89 -4.57 4.28 -11.32
CA PRO A 89 -4.29 2.89 -11.67
C PRO A 89 -3.85 2.06 -10.46
N TRP A 90 -3.48 2.73 -9.36
CA TRP A 90 -2.96 2.14 -8.14
C TRP A 90 -4.01 1.92 -7.06
N ARG A 91 -5.26 2.34 -7.31
CA ARG A 91 -6.37 2.26 -6.36
C ARG A 91 -6.49 0.89 -5.68
N TYR A 92 -6.62 -0.18 -6.46
CA TYR A 92 -6.81 -1.53 -5.91
C TYR A 92 -5.54 -2.09 -5.27
N HIS A 93 -4.35 -1.61 -5.66
CA HIS A 93 -3.13 -1.93 -4.95
C HIS A 93 -3.13 -1.30 -3.56
N ALA A 94 -3.56 -0.04 -3.43
CA ALA A 94 -3.71 0.64 -2.15
C ALA A 94 -4.72 -0.06 -1.24
N ASP A 95 -5.84 -0.55 -1.79
CA ASP A 95 -6.82 -1.33 -1.03
C ASP A 95 -6.23 -2.65 -0.51
N LEU A 96 -5.43 -3.36 -1.32
CA LEU A 96 -4.74 -4.57 -0.89
C LEU A 96 -3.72 -4.30 0.23
N GLU A 97 -2.93 -3.23 0.12
CA GLU A 97 -1.97 -2.85 1.16
C GLU A 97 -2.69 -2.41 2.44
N ALA A 98 -3.78 -1.62 2.33
CA ALA A 98 -4.58 -1.21 3.48
C ALA A 98 -5.19 -2.42 4.20
N ALA A 99 -5.69 -3.41 3.46
CA ALA A 99 -6.18 -4.66 4.03
C ALA A 99 -5.07 -5.41 4.78
N ALA A 100 -3.86 -5.49 4.21
CA ALA A 100 -2.71 -6.09 4.88
C ALA A 100 -2.34 -5.37 6.18
N ILE A 101 -2.31 -4.04 6.17
CA ILE A 101 -2.03 -3.21 7.34
C ILE A 101 -3.05 -3.44 8.45
N LEU A 102 -4.35 -3.41 8.12
CA LEU A 102 -5.43 -3.61 9.08
C LEU A 102 -5.35 -4.99 9.73
N ALA A 103 -5.10 -6.04 8.94
CA ALA A 103 -5.00 -7.40 9.46
C ALA A 103 -3.71 -7.62 10.27
N HIS A 104 -2.53 -7.25 9.74
CA HIS A 104 -1.25 -7.64 10.33
C HIS A 104 -0.82 -6.74 11.49
N LEU A 105 -1.08 -5.43 11.39
CA LEU A 105 -0.71 -4.48 12.43
C LEU A 105 -1.87 -4.18 13.37
N GLY A 106 -3.11 -4.28 12.88
CA GLY A 106 -4.31 -3.97 13.64
C GLY A 106 -5.05 -5.16 14.23
N ASN A 107 -4.78 -6.40 13.79
CA ASN A 107 -5.64 -7.57 14.01
C ASN A 107 -7.13 -7.32 13.64
N ASP A 108 -7.38 -6.31 12.80
CA ASP A 108 -8.72 -5.90 12.39
C ASP A 108 -9.09 -6.62 11.08
N TYR A 109 -9.40 -7.90 11.22
CA TYR A 109 -9.72 -8.76 10.08
C TYR A 109 -11.02 -8.35 9.38
N ALA A 110 -11.98 -7.78 10.12
CA ALA A 110 -13.24 -7.32 9.57
C ALA A 110 -13.02 -6.10 8.66
N ALA A 111 -12.28 -5.09 9.13
CA ALA A 111 -11.94 -3.94 8.31
C ALA A 111 -11.03 -4.34 7.14
N ALA A 112 -10.12 -5.30 7.35
CA ALA A 112 -9.29 -5.83 6.27
C ALA A 112 -10.12 -6.49 5.16
N GLN A 113 -11.14 -7.28 5.51
CA GLN A 113 -12.05 -7.87 4.53
C GLN A 113 -12.86 -6.81 3.77
N ALA A 114 -13.38 -5.80 4.47
CA ALA A 114 -14.11 -4.69 3.85
C ALA A 114 -13.27 -3.94 2.79
N ARG A 115 -11.95 -3.85 2.99
CA ARG A 115 -11.02 -3.27 1.99
C ARG A 115 -10.85 -4.15 0.75
N LEU A 116 -11.06 -5.46 0.83
CA LEU A 116 -10.91 -6.38 -0.29
C LEU A 116 -12.17 -6.49 -1.15
N GLU A 117 -13.35 -6.15 -0.61
CA GLU A 117 -14.62 -6.24 -1.34
C GLU A 117 -14.62 -5.49 -2.68
N PRO A 118 -14.13 -4.23 -2.78
CA PRO A 118 -14.09 -3.53 -4.06
C PRO A 118 -13.18 -4.21 -5.09
N VAL A 119 -12.09 -4.83 -4.65
CA VAL A 119 -11.14 -5.56 -5.52
C VAL A 119 -11.80 -6.83 -6.07
N LEU A 120 -12.55 -7.55 -5.23
CA LEU A 120 -13.22 -8.80 -5.59
C LEU A 120 -14.48 -8.59 -6.43
N ALA A 121 -15.13 -7.42 -6.30
CA ALA A 121 -16.31 -7.06 -7.08
C ALA A 121 -15.96 -6.53 -8.49
N GLU A 122 -14.72 -6.10 -8.71
CA GLU A 122 -14.29 -5.54 -9.99
C GLU A 122 -14.05 -6.64 -11.04
N LYS A 123 -14.69 -6.51 -12.20
CA LYS A 123 -14.69 -7.52 -13.26
C LYS A 123 -13.53 -7.37 -14.24
N GLN A 124 -12.95 -6.17 -14.33
CA GLN A 124 -11.92 -5.85 -15.32
C GLN A 124 -10.49 -5.84 -14.74
N LEU A 125 -10.30 -6.35 -13.51
CA LEU A 125 -8.96 -6.44 -12.94
C LEU A 125 -8.16 -7.63 -13.51
N PRO A 126 -6.83 -7.50 -13.60
CA PRO A 126 -5.94 -8.62 -13.82
C PRO A 126 -6.23 -9.77 -12.84
N GLU A 127 -6.26 -11.00 -13.37
CA GLU A 127 -6.58 -12.20 -12.58
C GLU A 127 -5.63 -12.40 -11.39
N SER A 128 -4.36 -11.98 -11.54
CA SER A 128 -3.38 -12.00 -10.46
C SER A 128 -3.78 -11.16 -9.24
N LEU A 129 -4.38 -9.98 -9.46
CA LEU A 129 -4.87 -9.12 -8.37
C LEU A 129 -6.09 -9.72 -7.68
N ILE A 130 -7.04 -10.23 -8.46
CA ILE A 130 -8.24 -10.91 -7.94
C ILE A 130 -7.83 -12.13 -7.11
N THR A 131 -6.89 -12.93 -7.61
CA THR A 131 -6.38 -14.12 -6.93
C THR A 131 -5.70 -13.75 -5.61
N LYS A 132 -4.86 -12.71 -5.62
CA LYS A 132 -4.23 -12.19 -4.39
C LYS A 132 -5.29 -11.73 -3.37
N ALA A 133 -6.28 -10.96 -3.80
CA ALA A 133 -7.35 -10.48 -2.93
C ALA A 133 -8.17 -11.64 -2.33
N ARG A 134 -8.48 -12.67 -3.13
CA ARG A 134 -9.21 -13.86 -2.66
C ARG A 134 -8.40 -14.65 -1.63
N ALA A 135 -7.12 -14.86 -1.88
CA ALA A 135 -6.22 -15.54 -0.94
C ALA A 135 -6.15 -14.78 0.40
N LEU A 136 -5.97 -13.46 0.37
CA LEU A 136 -5.97 -12.63 1.58
C LEU A 136 -7.32 -12.70 2.31
N SER A 137 -8.43 -12.60 1.59
CA SER A 137 -9.78 -12.70 2.16
C SER A 137 -10.02 -14.01 2.90
N HIS A 138 -9.58 -15.14 2.33
CA HIS A 138 -9.66 -16.46 2.98
C HIS A 138 -8.81 -16.51 4.25
N VAL A 139 -7.57 -16.01 4.21
CA VAL A 139 -6.69 -15.99 5.38
C VAL A 139 -7.30 -15.14 6.50
N TYR A 140 -7.85 -13.96 6.18
CA TYR A 140 -8.45 -13.08 7.18
C TYR A 140 -9.75 -13.65 7.76
N ALA A 141 -10.55 -14.35 6.95
CA ALA A 141 -11.73 -15.06 7.44
C ALA A 141 -11.36 -16.13 8.47
N LEU A 142 -10.32 -16.92 8.18
CA LEU A 142 -9.82 -17.94 9.09
C LEU A 142 -9.31 -17.32 10.40
N ARG A 143 -8.50 -16.26 10.31
CA ARG A 143 -7.98 -15.55 11.49
C ARG A 143 -9.07 -14.93 12.35
N ALA A 144 -10.11 -14.36 11.74
CA ALA A 144 -11.27 -13.84 12.47
C ALA A 144 -11.99 -14.93 13.26
N ALA A 145 -12.16 -16.12 12.67
CA ALA A 145 -12.76 -17.27 13.35
C ALA A 145 -11.89 -17.81 14.51
N GLU A 146 -10.57 -17.86 14.32
CA GLU A 146 -9.61 -18.24 15.36
C GLU A 146 -9.60 -17.26 16.55
N ALA A 147 -9.74 -15.95 16.28
CA ALA A 147 -9.84 -14.94 17.33
C ALA A 147 -11.13 -15.11 18.15
N ALA A 148 -12.27 -15.26 17.46
CA ALA A 148 -13.58 -15.39 18.10
C ALA A 148 -13.76 -16.69 18.92
N THR A 149 -12.96 -17.72 18.65
CA THR A 149 -12.97 -18.97 19.43
C THR A 149 -12.14 -18.84 20.71
N LYS A 150 -10.98 -18.18 20.65
CA LYS A 150 -10.14 -17.91 21.83
C LYS A 150 -10.84 -17.03 22.88
N ASP A 151 -11.58 -16.01 22.44
CA ASP A 151 -12.29 -15.12 23.35
C ASP A 151 -13.38 -15.85 24.17
N LYS A 152 -13.98 -16.92 23.61
CA LYS A 152 -15.02 -17.72 24.28
C LYS A 152 -14.47 -18.75 25.27
N GLU A 153 -13.19 -19.10 25.17
CA GLU A 153 -12.54 -20.03 26.11
C GLU A 153 -11.92 -19.30 27.30
N GLY A 154 -11.48 -18.05 27.14
CA GLY A 154 -10.96 -17.21 28.22
C GLY A 154 -12.01 -16.72 29.23
N ASP A 155 -13.29 -16.62 28.82
CA ASP A 155 -14.40 -16.18 29.68
C ASP A 155 -14.99 -17.31 30.57
N LYS A 156 -14.40 -18.50 30.53
CA LYS A 156 -14.83 -19.66 31.34
C LYS A 156 -13.89 -20.01 32.50
N SER A 157 -12.90 -19.18 32.80
CA SER A 157 -11.93 -19.40 33.90
C SER A 157 -12.12 -18.44 35.06
#